data_AF-A0A7C7J9T9-F1
#
_entry.id   AF-A0A7C7J9T9-F1
#
_cell.length_a   1.000
_cell.length_b   1.000
_cell.length_c   1.000
_cell.angle_alpha   90.00
_cell.angle_beta   90.00
_cell.angle_gamma   90.00
#
_symmetry.space_group_name_H-M   'P 1'
#
loop_
_entity.id
_entity.type
_entity.pdbx_description
1 polymer ?
#
loop_
_entity_poly.entity_id
_entity_poly.type
_entity_poly.pdbx_seq_one_letter_code
_entity_poly.pdbx_strand_id
1 'polypeptide(L)'
;MKQNLRFVAGMVLIAFFLLSSTTSVQAEHEWDHRYTISGKVLDLDGDTVRGMKVEIDCSPGKTDESLCDLNAERGSSTGLSGIYELVLHFHSSDHGKTLILTVEGEEFNHTVDLEGGDGEMAEEDRYVTMDLRLNGDVPVWSYFMPFIVMTILIIFTILFIMKKKEIWIFAPKAVQTGVVERTALVDCPKCDAKLRSDNMVRHLTSKHWMKEDEAKSLVGLSDEEE
;
A
#
# COMPACT_ATOMS: atom_id res chain seq x y z
N MET A 1 -22.66 -26.02 -84.13
CA MET A 1 -23.65 -25.49 -83.15
C MET A 1 -23.82 -26.37 -81.91
N LYS A 2 -24.05 -27.69 -82.02
CA LYS A 2 -24.19 -28.61 -80.86
C LYS A 2 -22.96 -28.71 -79.94
N GLN A 3 -21.74 -28.57 -80.49
CA GLN A 3 -20.49 -28.65 -79.71
C GLN A 3 -20.29 -27.43 -78.81
N ASN A 4 -20.60 -26.22 -79.31
CA ASN A 4 -20.53 -24.98 -78.53
C ASN A 4 -21.58 -24.97 -77.41
N LEU A 5 -22.77 -25.53 -77.65
CA LEU A 5 -23.83 -25.63 -76.64
C LEU A 5 -23.44 -26.57 -75.48
N ARG A 6 -22.74 -27.68 -75.78
CA ARG A 6 -22.22 -28.60 -74.76
C ARG A 6 -21.09 -27.98 -73.93
N PHE A 7 -20.24 -27.17 -74.56
CA PHE A 7 -19.16 -26.48 -73.88
C PHE A 7 -19.67 -25.40 -72.93
N VAL A 8 -20.66 -24.61 -73.37
CA VAL A 8 -21.31 -23.60 -72.54
C VAL A 8 -22.11 -24.24 -71.39
N ALA A 9 -22.84 -25.33 -71.65
CA ALA A 9 -23.54 -26.06 -70.59
C ALA A 9 -22.58 -26.66 -69.54
N GLY A 10 -21.43 -27.18 -69.97
CA GLY A 10 -20.38 -27.67 -69.08
C GLY A 10 -19.79 -26.56 -68.19
N MET A 11 -19.49 -25.39 -68.78
CA MET A 11 -19.01 -24.22 -68.04
C MET A 11 -20.02 -23.74 -66.99
N VAL A 12 -21.32 -23.71 -67.34
CA VAL A 12 -22.38 -23.30 -66.40
C VAL A 12 -22.52 -24.30 -65.25
N LEU A 13 -22.43 -25.60 -65.52
CA LEU A 13 -22.48 -26.63 -64.46
C LEU A 13 -21.28 -26.57 -63.53
N ILE A 14 -20.08 -26.32 -64.07
CA ILE A 14 -18.87 -26.14 -63.25
C ILE A 14 -18.97 -24.88 -62.40
N ALA A 15 -19.46 -23.77 -62.97
CA ALA A 15 -19.68 -22.54 -62.23
C ALA A 15 -20.72 -22.73 -61.11
N PHE A 16 -21.81 -23.44 -61.38
CA PHE A 16 -22.82 -23.76 -60.38
C PHE A 16 -22.27 -24.64 -59.26
N PHE A 17 -21.42 -25.62 -59.60
CA PHE A 17 -20.76 -26.47 -58.61
C PHE A 17 -19.79 -25.69 -57.72
N LEU A 18 -18.99 -24.78 -58.30
CA LEU A 18 -18.07 -23.91 -57.56
C LEU A 18 -18.80 -22.91 -56.66
N LEU A 19 -19.97 -22.41 -57.07
CA LEU A 19 -20.82 -21.53 -56.27
C LEU A 19 -21.54 -22.28 -55.15
N SER A 20 -21.76 -23.59 -55.30
CA SER A 20 -22.40 -24.43 -54.27
C SER A 20 -21.46 -24.83 -53.13
N SER A 21 -20.14 -24.73 -53.34
CA SER A 21 -19.11 -25.12 -52.37
C SER A 21 -18.65 -23.98 -51.46
N THR A 22 -19.30 -22.81 -51.46
CA THR A 22 -19.01 -21.75 -50.49
C THR A 22 -19.66 -22.08 -49.16
N THR A 23 -19.10 -23.05 -48.44
CA THR A 23 -19.37 -23.18 -47.01
C THR A 23 -18.86 -21.91 -46.34
N SER A 24 -19.75 -21.13 -45.76
CA SER A 24 -19.36 -20.01 -44.89
C SER A 24 -18.59 -20.61 -43.72
N VAL A 25 -17.26 -20.45 -43.71
CA VAL A 25 -16.47 -20.65 -42.50
C VAL A 25 -16.82 -19.47 -41.59
N GLN A 26 -17.83 -19.65 -40.75
CA GLN A 26 -18.01 -18.74 -39.63
C GLN A 26 -16.82 -19.00 -38.71
N ALA A 27 -15.89 -18.04 -38.66
CA ALA A 27 -14.99 -17.97 -37.53
C ALA A 27 -15.86 -17.62 -36.33
N GLU A 28 -16.21 -18.62 -35.52
CA GLU A 28 -16.72 -18.37 -34.19
C GLU A 28 -15.63 -17.63 -33.42
N HIS A 29 -15.91 -16.39 -33.04
CA HIS A 29 -14.99 -15.60 -32.24
C HIS A 29 -15.04 -16.16 -30.82
N GLU A 30 -13.94 -16.78 -30.39
CA GLU A 30 -13.75 -17.17 -29.00
C GLU A 30 -13.64 -15.89 -28.15
N TRP A 31 -14.60 -15.71 -27.24
CA TRP A 31 -14.59 -14.61 -26.28
C TRP A 31 -13.56 -14.92 -25.17
N ASP A 32 -12.72 -13.93 -24.84
CA ASP A 32 -11.83 -13.96 -23.66
C ASP A 32 -12.61 -13.38 -22.48
N HIS A 33 -12.91 -14.20 -21.48
CA HIS A 33 -13.67 -13.81 -20.30
C HIS A 33 -12.74 -13.47 -19.15
N ARG A 34 -12.90 -12.27 -18.59
CA ARG A 34 -12.30 -11.96 -17.30
C ARG A 34 -13.12 -12.57 -16.19
N TYR A 35 -12.47 -13.38 -15.37
CA TYR A 35 -13.07 -14.12 -14.27
C TYR A 35 -12.44 -13.69 -12.95
N THR A 36 -13.18 -12.92 -12.16
CA THR A 36 -12.70 -12.40 -10.88
C THR A 36 -13.25 -13.22 -9.73
N ILE A 37 -12.37 -13.90 -8.99
CA ILE A 37 -12.70 -14.57 -7.73
C ILE A 37 -12.27 -13.65 -6.59
N SER A 38 -13.19 -13.34 -5.69
CA SER A 38 -12.92 -12.49 -4.52
C SER A 38 -13.52 -13.08 -3.25
N GLY A 39 -12.93 -12.76 -2.11
CA GLY A 39 -13.45 -13.23 -0.82
C GLY A 39 -12.42 -13.09 0.28
N LYS A 40 -12.67 -13.73 1.41
CA LYS A 40 -11.78 -13.67 2.58
C LYS A 40 -11.04 -14.99 2.78
N VAL A 41 -9.84 -14.90 3.32
CA VAL A 41 -9.17 -16.06 3.92
C VAL A 41 -9.49 -16.07 5.41
N LEU A 42 -9.99 -17.19 5.90
CA LEU A 42 -10.42 -17.39 7.28
C LEU A 42 -9.56 -18.49 7.93
N ASP A 43 -9.23 -18.33 9.20
CA ASP A 43 -8.59 -19.39 9.99
C ASP A 43 -9.61 -20.40 10.55
N LEU A 44 -9.12 -21.31 11.41
CA LEU A 44 -9.95 -22.30 12.09
C LEU A 44 -11.05 -21.69 12.97
N ASP A 45 -10.79 -20.54 13.57
CA ASP A 45 -11.73 -19.83 14.44
C ASP A 45 -12.73 -18.99 13.63
N GLY A 46 -12.49 -18.81 12.33
CA GLY A 46 -13.28 -18.00 11.41
C GLY A 46 -12.86 -16.54 11.37
N ASP A 47 -11.71 -16.22 11.96
CA ASP A 47 -11.11 -14.89 11.93
C ASP A 47 -10.41 -14.66 10.59
N THR A 48 -10.40 -13.40 10.18
CA THR A 48 -9.88 -12.99 8.88
C THR A 48 -8.36 -12.88 8.89
N VAL A 49 -7.72 -13.60 7.98
CA VAL A 49 -6.26 -13.68 7.86
C VAL A 49 -5.75 -12.64 6.85
N ARG A 50 -4.56 -12.09 7.11
CA ARG A 50 -3.94 -11.03 6.30
C ARG A 50 -2.58 -11.47 5.78
N GLY A 51 -2.19 -10.96 4.60
CA GLY A 51 -0.87 -11.22 4.01
C GLY A 51 -0.71 -12.61 3.39
N MET A 52 -1.79 -13.39 3.33
CA MET A 52 -1.80 -14.72 2.72
C MET A 52 -1.84 -14.62 1.21
N LYS A 53 -1.01 -15.43 0.55
CA LYS A 53 -0.99 -15.53 -0.90
C LYS A 53 -1.98 -16.61 -1.33
N VAL A 54 -2.87 -16.24 -2.25
CA VAL A 54 -3.84 -17.09 -2.92
C VAL A 54 -3.36 -17.28 -4.35
N GLU A 55 -3.05 -18.52 -4.73
CA GLU A 55 -2.47 -18.85 -6.04
C GLU A 55 -3.21 -20.03 -6.67
N ILE A 56 -2.96 -20.27 -7.95
CA ILE A 56 -3.47 -21.45 -8.65
C ILE A 56 -2.43 -22.56 -8.58
N ASP A 57 -2.86 -23.78 -8.25
CA ASP A 57 -2.00 -24.96 -8.34
C ASP A 57 -2.05 -25.56 -9.75
N CYS A 58 -1.02 -25.26 -10.53
CA CYS A 58 -0.81 -25.79 -11.87
C CYS A 58 0.05 -27.06 -11.88
N SER A 59 0.19 -27.75 -10.75
CA SER A 59 0.85 -29.06 -10.70
C SER A 59 0.04 -30.11 -11.49
N PRO A 60 0.69 -31.12 -12.09
CA PRO A 60 0.01 -32.14 -12.88
C PRO A 60 -1.14 -32.82 -12.11
N GLY A 61 -2.34 -32.81 -12.70
CA GLY A 61 -3.54 -33.44 -12.13
C GLY A 61 -4.29 -32.63 -11.08
N LYS A 62 -3.97 -31.34 -10.92
CA LYS A 62 -4.67 -30.40 -10.02
C LYS A 62 -5.67 -29.55 -10.79
N THR A 63 -5.22 -28.42 -11.32
CA THR A 63 -5.99 -27.55 -12.20
C THR A 63 -5.94 -28.08 -13.64
N ASP A 64 -7.02 -27.93 -14.39
CA ASP A 64 -7.06 -28.24 -15.82
C ASP A 64 -6.01 -27.43 -16.61
N GLU A 65 -5.29 -28.09 -17.54
CA GLU A 65 -4.12 -27.53 -18.24
C GLU A 65 -4.43 -26.21 -18.97
N SER A 66 -5.59 -26.12 -19.64
CA SER A 66 -6.01 -24.92 -20.36
C SER A 66 -6.21 -23.70 -19.46
N LEU A 67 -6.59 -23.91 -18.20
CA LEU A 67 -6.69 -22.81 -17.22
C LEU A 67 -5.30 -22.33 -16.83
N CYS A 68 -4.33 -23.23 -16.74
CA CYS A 68 -2.97 -22.90 -16.33
C CYS A 68 -2.16 -22.18 -17.40
N ASP A 69 -2.38 -22.49 -18.68
CA ASP A 69 -1.67 -21.86 -19.81
C ASP A 69 -1.72 -20.33 -19.77
N LEU A 70 -2.84 -19.76 -19.33
CA LEU A 70 -3.03 -18.32 -19.23
C LEU A 70 -2.89 -17.77 -17.81
N ASN A 71 -2.89 -18.61 -16.77
CA ASN A 71 -3.03 -18.17 -15.37
C ASN A 71 -1.91 -18.65 -14.41
N ALA A 72 -0.88 -19.38 -14.88
CA ALA A 72 0.14 -19.98 -14.01
C ALA A 72 0.86 -19.01 -13.05
N GLU A 73 1.04 -17.75 -13.44
CA GLU A 73 1.71 -16.73 -12.61
C GLU A 73 0.71 -15.78 -11.92
N ARG A 74 -0.60 -16.02 -12.05
CA ARG A 74 -1.62 -15.19 -11.44
C ARG A 74 -1.88 -15.63 -10.00
N GLY A 75 -1.76 -14.67 -9.10
CA GLY A 75 -2.03 -14.83 -7.68
C GLY A 75 -2.40 -13.50 -7.05
N SER A 76 -2.96 -13.54 -5.85
CA SER A 76 -3.37 -12.36 -5.10
C SER A 76 -3.01 -12.52 -3.64
N SER A 77 -2.69 -11.43 -2.96
CA SER A 77 -2.46 -11.45 -1.51
C SER A 77 -3.61 -10.78 -0.78
N THR A 78 -4.01 -11.37 0.34
CA THR A 78 -5.02 -10.76 1.22
C THR A 78 -4.51 -9.44 1.81
N GLY A 79 -5.32 -8.39 1.65
CA GLY A 79 -5.01 -7.05 2.15
C GLY A 79 -5.26 -6.88 3.66
N LEU A 80 -5.37 -5.62 4.10
CA LEU A 80 -5.67 -5.28 5.51
C LEU A 80 -7.06 -5.73 5.97
N SER A 81 -8.02 -5.79 5.04
CA SER A 81 -9.35 -6.34 5.28
C SER A 81 -9.40 -7.88 5.22
N GLY A 82 -8.26 -8.51 4.92
CA GLY A 82 -8.11 -9.94 4.60
C GLY A 82 -8.91 -10.41 3.38
N ILE A 83 -9.33 -9.47 2.54
CA ILE A 83 -9.96 -9.75 1.25
C ILE A 83 -8.86 -9.98 0.22
N TYR A 84 -9.02 -11.02 -0.60
CA TYR A 84 -8.24 -11.25 -1.81
C TYR A 84 -9.12 -10.99 -3.05
N GLU A 85 -8.47 -10.66 -4.16
CA GLU A 85 -9.11 -10.50 -5.47
C GLU A 85 -8.18 -11.10 -6.52
N LEU A 86 -8.59 -12.21 -7.12
CA LEU A 86 -7.86 -12.96 -8.12
C LEU A 86 -8.55 -12.81 -9.46
N VAL A 87 -7.89 -12.13 -10.39
CA VAL A 87 -8.40 -11.87 -11.74
C VAL A 87 -7.79 -12.86 -12.72
N LEU A 88 -8.61 -13.70 -13.34
CA LEU A 88 -8.21 -14.78 -14.23
C LEU A 88 -8.76 -14.55 -15.63
N HIS A 89 -8.14 -15.20 -16.60
CA HIS A 89 -8.58 -15.19 -18.00
C HIS A 89 -8.95 -16.61 -18.40
N PHE A 90 -10.19 -16.79 -18.85
CA PHE A 90 -10.73 -18.07 -19.29
C PHE A 90 -11.39 -17.93 -20.65
N HIS A 91 -11.31 -19.00 -21.44
CA HIS A 91 -12.05 -19.11 -22.68
C HIS A 91 -13.45 -19.67 -22.44
N SER A 92 -14.36 -19.46 -23.38
CA SER A 92 -15.69 -20.09 -23.33
C SER A 92 -15.65 -21.63 -23.20
N SER A 93 -14.61 -22.27 -23.73
CA SER A 93 -14.39 -23.73 -23.63
C SER A 93 -13.93 -24.21 -22.25
N ASP A 94 -13.70 -23.30 -21.31
CA ASP A 94 -13.25 -23.59 -19.95
C ASP A 94 -14.40 -23.78 -18.94
N HIS A 95 -15.65 -23.61 -19.37
CA HIS A 95 -16.81 -23.90 -18.53
C HIS A 95 -16.79 -25.33 -17.98
N GLY A 96 -17.08 -25.48 -16.69
CA GLY A 96 -17.12 -26.77 -15.98
C GLY A 96 -15.75 -27.32 -15.59
N LYS A 97 -14.65 -26.66 -15.94
CA LYS A 97 -13.30 -27.09 -15.57
C LYS A 97 -13.00 -26.83 -14.10
N THR A 98 -12.08 -27.61 -13.56
CA THR A 98 -11.66 -27.58 -12.17
C THR A 98 -10.44 -26.69 -12.00
N LEU A 99 -10.57 -25.68 -11.16
CA LEU A 99 -9.52 -24.78 -10.71
C LEU A 99 -9.20 -25.09 -9.25
N ILE A 100 -7.93 -25.36 -8.96
CA ILE A 100 -7.46 -25.55 -7.58
C ILE A 100 -6.73 -24.29 -7.12
N LEU A 101 -7.31 -23.60 -6.14
CA LEU A 101 -6.65 -22.50 -5.43
C LEU A 101 -5.83 -23.05 -4.27
N THR A 102 -4.70 -22.43 -3.99
CA THR A 102 -3.83 -22.79 -2.87
C THR A 102 -3.53 -21.60 -1.97
N VAL A 103 -3.55 -21.86 -0.66
CA VAL A 103 -3.19 -20.91 0.39
C VAL A 103 -2.40 -21.66 1.45
N GLU A 104 -1.13 -21.30 1.68
CA GLU A 104 -0.21 -22.03 2.59
C GLU A 104 -0.13 -23.55 2.37
N GLY A 105 -0.31 -24.00 1.13
CA GLY A 105 -0.30 -25.42 0.77
C GLY A 105 -1.61 -26.16 1.08
N GLU A 106 -2.63 -25.48 1.59
CA GLU A 106 -4.00 -26.00 1.60
C GLU A 106 -4.67 -25.75 0.25
N GLU A 107 -5.47 -26.71 -0.21
CA GLU A 107 -6.11 -26.71 -1.53
C GLU A 107 -7.62 -26.46 -1.44
N PHE A 108 -8.12 -25.63 -2.34
CA PHE A 108 -9.52 -25.26 -2.44
C PHE A 108 -10.02 -25.46 -3.87
N ASN A 109 -11.04 -26.29 -4.03
CA ASN A 109 -11.62 -26.58 -5.34
C ASN A 109 -12.64 -25.50 -5.73
N HIS A 110 -12.53 -25.01 -6.96
CA HIS A 110 -13.49 -24.14 -7.61
C HIS A 110 -13.82 -24.69 -8.99
N THR A 111 -15.12 -24.82 -9.31
CA THR A 111 -15.57 -25.18 -10.66
C THR A 111 -15.87 -23.91 -11.44
N VAL A 112 -15.25 -23.76 -12.60
CA VAL A 112 -15.43 -22.58 -13.45
C VAL A 112 -16.85 -22.57 -14.03
N ASP A 113 -17.63 -21.58 -13.62
CA ASP A 113 -18.98 -21.35 -14.14
C ASP A 113 -19.03 -20.08 -14.97
N LEU A 114 -19.22 -20.26 -16.28
CA LEU A 114 -19.34 -19.19 -17.27
C LEU A 114 -20.78 -18.97 -17.73
N GLU A 115 -21.78 -19.62 -17.12
CA GLU A 115 -23.20 -19.38 -17.43
C GLU A 115 -23.67 -18.04 -16.86
N GLY A 116 -24.56 -17.38 -17.60
CA GLY A 116 -25.25 -16.17 -17.20
C GLY A 116 -26.40 -16.46 -16.24
N GLY A 117 -27.08 -15.40 -15.78
CA GLY A 117 -28.25 -15.54 -14.91
C GLY A 117 -29.44 -16.27 -15.55
N ASP A 118 -29.41 -16.48 -16.86
CA ASP A 118 -30.37 -17.26 -17.66
C ASP A 118 -29.94 -18.72 -17.91
N GLY A 119 -28.75 -19.13 -17.44
CA GLY A 119 -28.19 -20.47 -17.65
C GLY A 119 -27.56 -20.66 -19.03
N GLU A 120 -27.41 -19.59 -19.81
CA GLU A 120 -26.75 -19.62 -21.12
C GLU A 120 -25.36 -19.01 -21.03
N MET A 121 -24.45 -19.44 -21.90
CA MET A 121 -23.11 -18.84 -21.98
C MET A 121 -23.21 -17.39 -22.44
N ALA A 122 -22.68 -16.44 -21.66
CA ALA A 122 -22.72 -15.01 -21.98
C ALA A 122 -21.31 -14.40 -22.05
N GLU A 123 -21.15 -13.43 -22.95
CA GLU A 123 -19.89 -12.69 -23.24
C GLU A 123 -19.40 -11.81 -22.07
N GLU A 124 -20.17 -11.67 -21.01
CA GLU A 124 -19.87 -10.78 -19.89
C GLU A 124 -18.75 -11.28 -18.95
N ASP A 125 -18.11 -10.34 -18.26
CA ASP A 125 -17.18 -10.63 -17.18
C ASP A 125 -17.88 -11.40 -16.05
N ARG A 126 -17.13 -12.29 -15.40
CA ARG A 126 -17.63 -13.11 -14.29
C ARG A 126 -17.03 -12.64 -12.97
N TYR A 127 -17.88 -12.56 -11.95
CA TYR A 127 -17.50 -12.20 -10.59
C TYR A 127 -18.03 -13.26 -9.64
N VAL A 128 -17.12 -13.91 -8.92
CA VAL A 128 -17.43 -14.96 -7.95
C VAL A 128 -16.96 -14.55 -6.57
N THR A 129 -17.81 -14.80 -5.57
CA THR A 129 -17.45 -14.67 -4.16
C THR A 129 -17.15 -16.04 -3.57
N MET A 130 -15.93 -16.25 -3.09
CA MET A 130 -15.48 -17.50 -2.47
C MET A 130 -14.64 -17.19 -1.23
N ASP A 131 -15.11 -17.62 -0.06
CA ASP A 131 -14.32 -17.52 1.17
C ASP A 131 -13.52 -18.82 1.37
N LEU A 132 -12.23 -18.70 1.71
CA LEU A 132 -11.29 -19.79 1.88
C LEU A 132 -11.03 -20.01 3.36
N ARG A 133 -11.44 -21.15 3.91
CA ARG A 133 -11.25 -21.48 5.33
C ARG A 133 -10.12 -22.48 5.50
N LEU A 134 -9.05 -22.06 6.16
CA LEU A 134 -7.88 -22.86 6.47
C LEU A 134 -8.18 -23.87 7.59
N ASN A 135 -7.48 -25.00 7.57
CA ASN A 135 -7.53 -26.05 8.58
C ASN A 135 -6.48 -25.87 9.68
N GLY A 136 -5.70 -24.79 9.64
CA GLY A 136 -4.70 -24.47 10.66
C GLY A 136 -4.68 -22.99 11.04
N ASP A 137 -4.07 -22.72 12.20
CA ASP A 137 -3.79 -21.35 12.63
C ASP A 137 -2.60 -20.79 11.84
N VAL A 138 -2.73 -19.52 11.45
CA VAL A 138 -1.76 -18.84 10.60
C VAL A 138 -1.02 -17.77 11.39
N PRO A 139 0.33 -17.76 11.33
CA PRO A 139 1.13 -16.87 12.15
C PRO A 139 1.06 -15.42 11.64
N VAL A 140 0.19 -14.64 12.27
CA VAL A 140 -0.03 -13.20 11.97
C VAL A 140 1.27 -12.37 12.03
N TRP A 141 2.25 -12.83 12.82
CA TRP A 141 3.55 -12.15 12.99
C TRP A 141 4.32 -11.98 11.68
N SER A 142 4.21 -12.94 10.75
CA SER A 142 4.95 -12.88 9.47
C SER A 142 4.60 -11.61 8.68
N TYR A 143 3.33 -11.22 8.68
CA TYR A 143 2.84 -10.01 8.01
C TYR A 143 3.38 -8.71 8.63
N PHE A 144 3.54 -8.67 9.96
CA PHE A 144 3.95 -7.45 10.66
C PHE A 144 5.48 -7.23 10.72
N MET A 145 6.29 -8.28 10.50
CA MET A 145 7.74 -8.20 10.51
C MET A 145 8.34 -7.07 9.64
N PRO A 146 7.97 -6.90 8.35
CA PRO A 146 8.53 -5.82 7.53
C PRO A 146 8.22 -4.43 8.09
N PHE A 147 7.03 -4.24 8.68
CA PHE A 147 6.67 -2.98 9.32
C PHE A 147 7.50 -2.72 10.58
N ILE A 148 7.72 -3.74 11.41
CA ILE A 148 8.56 -3.64 12.61
C ILE A 148 9.99 -3.26 12.22
N VAL A 149 10.58 -3.94 11.23
CA VAL A 149 11.94 -3.64 10.75
C VAL A 149 12.02 -2.21 10.20
N MET A 150 11.04 -1.78 9.40
CA MET A 150 10.97 -0.41 8.89
C MET A 150 10.87 0.62 10.02
N THR A 151 10.01 0.40 11.02
CA THR A 151 9.89 1.29 12.18
C THR A 151 11.21 1.39 12.94
N ILE A 152 11.91 0.27 13.15
CA ILE A 152 13.23 0.26 13.81
C ILE A 152 14.24 1.08 12.99
N LEU A 153 14.31 0.91 11.67
CA LEU A 153 15.21 1.68 10.80
C LEU A 153 14.89 3.19 10.83
N ILE A 154 13.61 3.56 10.86
CA ILE A 154 13.18 4.96 10.99
C ILE A 154 13.61 5.52 12.35
N ILE A 155 13.44 4.77 13.45
CA ILE A 155 13.89 5.20 14.78
C ILE A 155 15.42 5.38 14.80
N PHE A 156 16.18 4.42 14.26
CA PHE A 156 17.64 4.52 14.20
C PHE A 156 18.11 5.72 13.37
N THR A 157 17.48 5.98 12.22
CA THR A 157 17.82 7.17 11.40
C THR A 157 17.49 8.47 12.12
N ILE A 158 16.36 8.57 12.82
CA ILE A 158 16.01 9.72 13.66
C ILE A 158 17.05 9.91 14.77
N LEU A 159 17.37 8.85 15.52
CA LEU A 159 18.37 8.91 16.60
C LEU A 159 19.76 9.31 16.08
N PHE A 160 20.14 8.83 14.90
CA PHE A 160 21.40 9.21 14.26
C PHE A 160 21.42 10.70 13.86
N ILE A 161 20.32 11.22 13.31
CA ILE A 161 20.17 12.64 12.98
C ILE A 161 20.20 13.50 14.26
N MET A 162 19.50 13.07 15.32
CA MET A 162 19.49 13.77 16.61
C MET A 162 20.89 13.82 17.24
N LYS A 163 21.64 12.71 17.19
CA LYS A 163 23.04 12.67 17.65
C LYS A 163 23.95 13.60 16.83
N LYS A 164 23.77 13.66 15.51
CA LYS A 164 24.63 14.47 14.62
C LYS A 164 24.37 15.98 14.74
N LYS A 165 23.13 16.38 15.03
CA LYS A 165 22.77 17.81 15.12
C LYS A 165 22.92 18.41 16.53
N GLU A 166 23.30 17.64 17.55
CA GLU A 166 23.19 18.03 18.97
C GLU A 166 21.81 18.63 19.32
N ILE A 167 20.77 18.29 18.56
CA ILE A 167 19.40 18.71 18.82
C ILE A 167 18.87 17.75 19.88
N TRP A 168 19.26 18.02 21.11
CA TRP A 168 18.66 17.42 22.28
C TRP A 168 17.34 18.18 22.51
N ILE A 169 16.22 17.58 22.07
CA ILE A 169 14.86 18.12 22.27
C ILE A 169 14.53 18.23 23.79
N PHE A 170 15.33 17.59 24.64
CA PHE A 170 15.29 17.69 26.11
C PHE A 170 16.39 18.59 26.71
N ALA A 171 17.10 19.40 25.91
CA ALA A 171 18.01 20.39 26.48
C ALA A 171 17.20 21.35 27.35
N PRO A 172 17.49 21.47 28.67
CA PRO A 172 16.86 22.52 29.46
C PRO A 172 17.20 23.83 28.75
N LYS A 173 16.18 24.64 28.44
CA LYS A 173 16.37 25.96 27.82
C LYS A 173 17.51 26.66 28.56
N ALA A 174 18.63 26.85 27.87
CA ALA A 174 19.73 27.63 28.38
C ALA A 174 19.19 29.05 28.57
N VAL A 175 18.85 29.40 29.80
CA VAL A 175 18.65 30.79 30.18
C VAL A 175 20.00 31.45 29.94
N GLN A 176 20.07 32.32 28.95
CA GLN A 176 21.25 33.14 28.72
C GLN A 176 21.42 34.08 29.92
N THR A 177 22.16 33.65 30.93
CA THR A 177 22.76 34.58 31.89
C THR A 177 24.07 35.05 31.30
N GLY A 178 24.04 36.22 30.66
CA GLY A 178 25.24 36.94 30.28
C GLY A 178 26.16 37.07 31.49
N VAL A 179 27.32 36.43 31.42
CA VAL A 179 28.38 36.52 32.44
C VAL A 179 29.01 37.90 32.29
N VAL A 180 28.43 38.89 32.98
CA VAL A 180 29.23 39.99 33.50
C VAL A 180 29.88 39.44 34.77
N GLU A 181 31.19 39.58 34.91
CA GLU A 181 31.95 39.19 36.08
C GLU A 181 31.49 40.02 37.30
N ARG A 182 30.42 39.56 37.98
CA ARG A 182 29.67 40.30 39.01
C ARG A 182 29.88 39.74 40.41
N THR A 183 31.11 39.80 40.90
CA THR A 183 31.44 39.46 42.30
C THR A 183 32.05 40.63 43.09
N ALA A 184 32.40 41.74 42.44
CA ALA A 184 32.86 42.93 43.14
C ALA A 184 31.70 43.61 43.91
N LEU A 185 31.86 43.76 45.22
CA LEU A 185 31.05 44.66 46.03
C LEU A 185 31.39 46.09 45.62
N VAL A 186 30.38 46.82 45.18
CA VAL A 186 30.49 48.21 44.74
C VAL A 186 29.75 49.10 45.73
N ASP A 187 30.33 50.26 46.01
CA ASP A 187 29.73 51.27 46.87
C ASP A 187 28.61 52.00 46.12
N CYS A 188 27.49 52.24 46.80
CA CYS A 188 26.41 53.03 46.21
C CYS A 188 26.84 54.50 46.06
N PRO A 189 26.59 55.14 44.90
CA PRO A 189 26.96 56.55 44.71
C PRO A 189 26.10 57.55 45.50
N LYS A 190 25.03 57.07 46.17
CA LYS A 190 24.08 57.90 46.92
C LYS A 190 24.06 57.63 48.42
N CYS A 191 24.59 56.50 48.86
CA CYS A 191 24.72 56.16 50.27
C CYS A 191 25.93 55.26 50.51
N ASP A 192 26.39 55.16 51.76
CA ASP A 192 27.58 54.39 52.12
C ASP A 192 27.33 52.86 52.17
N ALA A 193 26.38 52.36 51.38
CA ALA A 193 26.01 50.95 51.37
C ALA A 193 26.87 50.18 50.35
N LYS A 194 27.55 49.14 50.83
CA LYS A 194 28.24 48.14 50.00
C LYS A 194 27.29 47.06 49.53
N LEU A 195 27.13 46.93 48.23
CA LEU A 195 26.24 45.94 47.64
C LEU A 195 26.84 45.30 46.39
N ARG A 196 26.41 44.08 46.10
CA ARG A 196 26.77 43.42 44.86
C ARG A 196 26.17 44.21 43.68
N SER A 197 26.94 44.32 42.60
CA SER A 197 26.55 45.10 41.41
C SER A 197 25.21 44.70 40.81
N ASP A 198 24.80 43.44 40.94
CA ASP A 198 23.49 42.93 40.52
C ASP A 198 22.30 43.49 41.32
N ASN A 199 22.53 43.95 42.55
CA ASN A 199 21.49 44.50 43.42
C ASN A 199 21.42 46.03 43.40
N MET A 200 22.28 46.70 42.62
CA MET A 200 22.37 48.16 42.60
C MET A 200 21.11 48.83 42.05
N VAL A 201 20.56 48.33 40.94
CA VAL A 201 19.32 48.89 40.35
C VAL A 201 18.18 48.78 41.35
N ARG A 202 17.98 47.61 41.98
CA ARG A 202 16.94 47.39 43.00
C ARG A 202 17.14 48.26 44.24
N HIS A 203 18.38 48.48 44.66
CA HIS A 203 18.68 49.36 45.78
C HIS A 203 18.35 50.83 45.45
N LEU A 204 18.74 51.31 44.26
CA LEU A 204 18.46 52.67 43.80
C LEU A 204 16.95 52.92 43.66
N THR A 205 16.19 51.98 43.09
CA THR A 205 14.74 52.15 42.93
C THR A 205 13.99 52.08 44.27
N SER A 206 14.41 51.21 45.21
CA SER A 206 13.68 51.02 46.48
C SER A 206 14.10 51.96 47.61
N LYS A 207 15.38 52.33 47.69
CA LYS A 207 15.91 53.18 48.78
C LYS A 207 16.10 54.62 48.36
N HIS A 208 16.37 54.86 47.08
CA HIS A 208 16.54 56.20 46.53
C HIS A 208 15.39 56.65 45.62
N TRP A 209 14.33 55.84 45.49
CA TRP A 209 13.12 56.13 44.71
C TRP A 209 13.41 56.60 43.27
N MET A 210 14.49 56.09 42.70
CA MET A 210 14.90 56.40 41.33
C MET A 210 14.03 55.65 40.33
N LYS A 211 13.80 56.24 39.15
CA LYS A 211 13.15 55.51 38.05
C LYS A 211 14.10 54.43 37.52
N GLU A 212 13.53 53.32 37.07
CA GLU A 212 14.30 52.11 36.77
C GLU A 212 15.24 52.28 35.56
N ASP A 213 14.81 53.05 34.56
CA ASP A 213 15.59 53.50 33.40
C ASP A 213 16.81 54.35 33.79
N GLU A 214 16.62 55.29 34.71
CA GLU A 214 17.69 56.14 35.25
C GLU A 214 18.68 55.31 36.10
N ALA A 215 18.17 54.38 36.92
CA ALA A 215 19.00 53.50 37.73
C ALA A 215 19.81 52.50 36.88
N LYS A 216 19.25 52.00 35.77
CA LYS A 216 19.93 51.11 34.82
C LYS A 216 21.04 51.82 34.05
N SER A 217 20.78 53.03 33.56
CA SER A 217 21.79 53.84 32.84
C SER A 217 22.98 54.23 33.72
N LEU A 218 22.74 54.53 35.01
CA LEU A 218 23.81 54.81 35.99
C LEU A 218 24.72 53.60 36.26
N VAL A 219 24.22 52.38 36.09
CA VAL A 219 24.96 51.13 36.36
C VAL A 219 25.57 50.57 35.05
N GLY A 220 25.50 51.32 33.94
CA GLY A 220 26.05 50.92 32.64
C GLY A 220 25.28 49.79 31.98
N LEU A 221 24.02 49.58 32.36
CA LEU A 221 23.11 48.62 31.74
C LEU A 221 22.14 49.41 30.86
N SER A 222 22.59 49.89 29.71
CA SER A 222 21.67 50.36 28.68
C SER A 222 21.07 49.13 27.99
N ASP A 223 19.74 49.06 27.95
CA ASP A 223 19.02 48.12 27.11
C ASP A 223 19.32 48.55 25.65
N GLU A 224 20.24 47.85 24.96
CA GLU A 224 20.38 47.96 23.51
C GLU A 224 19.13 47.31 22.90
N GLU A 225 18.17 48.15 22.49
CA GLU A 225 16.98 47.75 21.76
C GLU A 225 17.34 47.32 20.32
N GLU A 226 17.15 46.03 20.01
CA GLU A 226 16.79 45.53 18.67
C GLU A 226 15.73 44.42 18.80
#